data_AF-A0A7Z8W328-F1
#
_entry.id   AF-A0A7Z8W328-F1
#
_cell.length_a   1.000
_cell.length_b   1.000
_cell.length_c   1.000
_cell.angle_alpha   90.00
_cell.angle_beta   90.00
_cell.angle_gamma   90.00
#
_symmetry.space_group_name_H-M   'P 1'
#
loop_
_entity.id
_entity.type
_entity.pdbx_description
1 polymer ?
#
loop_
_entity_poly.entity_id
_entity_poly.type
_entity_poly.pdbx_seq_one_letter_code
_entity_poly.pdbx_strand_id
1 'polypeptide(L)'
;MYFAKLIGGKTYEVLDHSFVDGVEQEVSNPVYDYLKENPLFETWEADETKTASFFNGEKYTEAALKGLKKSQQEEIIRSLTKGDFIRDTKNEQERVALILELQEEE
;
A
#
# COMPACT_ATOMS: atom_id res chain seq x y z
N MET A 1 -3.78 4.47 -9.96
CA MET A 1 -3.21 3.76 -11.13
C MET A 1 -3.55 2.28 -11.01
N TYR A 2 -3.64 1.52 -12.10
CA TYR A 2 -3.97 0.09 -12.03
C TYR A 2 -2.76 -0.74 -12.42
N PHE A 3 -2.54 -1.83 -11.70
CA PHE A 3 -1.41 -2.72 -11.94
C PHE A 3 -1.90 -4.14 -12.14
N ALA A 4 -1.21 -4.85 -13.02
CA ALA A 4 -1.44 -6.25 -13.27
C ALA A 4 -0.11 -7.00 -13.41
N LYS A 5 -0.10 -8.23 -12.93
CA LYS A 5 1.06 -9.13 -12.96
C LYS A 5 0.64 -10.50 -13.42
N LEU A 6 1.37 -11.05 -14.38
CA LEU A 6 1.17 -12.41 -14.84
C LEU A 6 1.72 -13.39 -13.80
N ILE A 7 0.87 -14.27 -13.28
CA ILE A 7 1.22 -15.33 -12.32
C ILE A 7 1.05 -16.74 -12.92
N GLY A 8 0.46 -16.82 -14.12
CA GLY A 8 0.21 -18.07 -14.82
C GLY A 8 0.61 -17.99 -16.29
N GLY A 9 1.80 -18.51 -16.63
CA GLY A 9 2.31 -18.57 -17.99
C GLY A 9 3.78 -18.18 -18.08
N LYS A 10 4.32 -18.00 -19.29
CA LYS A 10 5.64 -17.37 -19.51
C LYS A 10 5.51 -15.96 -20.07
N THR A 11 4.58 -15.78 -20.99
CA THR A 11 4.28 -14.52 -21.65
C THR A 11 2.81 -14.56 -22.07
N TYR A 12 2.10 -13.47 -21.88
CA TYR A 12 0.68 -13.37 -22.21
C TYR A 12 0.40 -11.98 -22.77
N GLU A 13 -0.14 -11.92 -23.97
CA GLU A 13 -0.45 -10.67 -24.66
C GLU A 13 -1.94 -10.37 -24.49
N VAL A 14 -2.26 -9.27 -23.81
CA VAL A 14 -3.64 -8.79 -23.65
C VAL A 14 -3.74 -7.42 -24.26
N LEU A 15 -4.57 -7.31 -25.31
CA LEU A 15 -4.76 -6.08 -26.08
C LEU A 15 -3.41 -5.57 -26.62
N ASP A 16 -2.95 -4.40 -26.14
CA ASP A 16 -1.70 -3.74 -26.53
C ASP A 16 -0.58 -3.94 -25.48
N HIS A 17 -0.83 -4.78 -24.46
CA HIS A 17 0.10 -5.02 -23.36
C HIS A 17 0.65 -6.45 -23.41
N SER A 18 1.98 -6.57 -23.50
CA SER A 18 2.69 -7.84 -23.37
C SER A 18 3.13 -8.05 -21.93
N PHE A 19 2.44 -8.93 -21.21
CA PHE A 19 2.78 -9.29 -19.84
C PHE A 19 3.78 -10.45 -19.84
N VAL A 20 4.80 -10.32 -19.00
CA VAL A 20 5.81 -11.35 -18.77
C VAL A 20 5.61 -11.95 -17.38
N ASP A 21 5.89 -13.23 -17.23
CA ASP A 21 5.78 -13.93 -15.95
C ASP A 21 6.53 -13.19 -14.83
N GLY A 22 5.82 -12.92 -13.74
CA GLY A 22 6.36 -12.24 -12.58
C GLY A 22 6.60 -10.74 -12.76
N VAL A 23 6.29 -10.16 -13.92
CA VAL A 23 6.48 -8.72 -14.19
C VAL A 23 5.18 -7.97 -13.93
N GLU A 24 5.28 -6.95 -13.09
CA GLU A 24 4.23 -5.99 -12.81
C GLU A 24 4.22 -4.92 -13.90
N GLN A 25 3.04 -4.60 -14.42
CA GLN A 25 2.85 -3.60 -15.45
C GLN A 25 1.64 -2.72 -15.12
N GLU A 26 1.80 -1.41 -15.37
CA GLU A 26 0.69 -0.46 -15.27
C GLU A 26 -0.26 -0.64 -16.46
N VAL A 27 -1.55 -0.69 -16.15
CA VAL A 27 -2.61 -0.92 -17.12
C VAL A 27 -3.72 0.11 -16.98
N SER A 28 -4.53 0.24 -18.03
CA SER A 28 -5.74 1.07 -17.99
C SER A 28 -6.90 0.35 -17.31
N ASN A 29 -7.86 1.08 -16.73
CA ASN A 29 -9.06 0.53 -16.09
C ASN A 29 -9.80 -0.57 -16.91
N PRO A 30 -10.04 -0.43 -18.23
CA PRO A 30 -10.67 -1.50 -19.00
C PRO A 30 -9.84 -2.78 -19.09
N VAL A 31 -8.50 -2.65 -19.08
CA VAL A 31 -7.58 -3.80 -19.08
C VAL A 31 -7.58 -4.45 -17.70
N TYR A 32 -7.58 -3.64 -16.63
CA TYR A 32 -7.65 -4.13 -15.25
C TYR A 32 -8.91 -4.96 -14.99
N ASP A 33 -10.09 -4.47 -15.39
CA ASP A 33 -11.34 -5.21 -15.16
C ASP A 33 -11.37 -6.55 -15.93
N TYR A 34 -10.82 -6.56 -17.15
CA TYR A 34 -10.65 -7.79 -17.92
C TYR A 34 -9.66 -8.77 -17.25
N LEU A 35 -8.52 -8.28 -16.76
CA LEU A 35 -7.49 -9.12 -16.14
C LEU A 35 -7.90 -9.64 -14.76
N LYS A 36 -8.69 -8.87 -14.01
CA LYS A 36 -9.27 -9.26 -12.72
C LYS A 36 -10.14 -10.52 -12.82
N GLU A 37 -10.82 -10.72 -13.94
CA GLU A 37 -11.62 -11.93 -14.19
C GLU A 37 -10.76 -13.13 -14.62
N ASN A 38 -9.47 -12.91 -14.92
CA ASN A 38 -8.56 -13.95 -15.37
C ASN A 38 -7.73 -14.54 -14.21
N PRO A 39 -7.82 -15.84 -13.92
CA PRO A 39 -7.06 -16.47 -12.83
C PRO A 39 -5.55 -16.59 -13.08
N LEU A 40 -5.09 -16.26 -14.28
CA LEU A 40 -3.67 -16.24 -14.64
C LEU A 40 -2.99 -14.90 -14.26
N PHE A 41 -3.76 -13.92 -13.81
CA PHE A 41 -3.30 -12.59 -13.50
C PHE A 41 -3.64 -12.20 -12.07
N GLU A 42 -2.71 -11.51 -11.44
CA GLU A 42 -2.90 -10.84 -10.16
C GLU A 42 -2.99 -9.34 -10.45
N THR A 43 -4.13 -8.73 -10.13
CA THR A 43 -4.36 -7.31 -10.38
C THR A 43 -4.61 -6.58 -9.07
N TRP A 44 -4.12 -5.33 -8.97
CA TRP A 44 -4.43 -4.46 -7.85
C TRP A 44 -4.42 -3.00 -8.28
N GLU A 45 -5.19 -2.21 -7.55
CA GLU A 45 -5.21 -0.77 -7.71
C GLU A 45 -4.02 -0.23 -6.90
N ALA A 46 -3.10 0.48 -7.55
CA ALA A 46 -2.28 1.43 -6.84
C ALA A 46 -3.18 2.61 -6.52
N ASP A 47 -3.89 2.44 -5.42
CA ASP A 47 -4.20 3.55 -4.59
C ASP A 47 -2.87 4.13 -4.12
N GLU A 48 -2.61 5.41 -4.39
CA GLU A 48 -1.50 6.16 -3.77
C GLU A 48 -1.57 6.12 -2.23
N THR A 49 -2.60 5.50 -1.66
CA THR A 49 -2.75 5.19 -0.25
C THR A 49 -2.45 3.74 0.15
N LYS A 50 -1.61 2.99 -0.59
CA LYS A 50 -1.12 1.66 -0.13
C LYS A 50 -0.12 1.73 1.06
N THR A 51 -0.26 2.76 1.91
CA THR A 51 0.17 2.80 3.31
C THR A 51 -0.92 3.08 4.32
N ALA A 52 -2.16 3.25 3.88
CA ALA A 52 -3.34 3.49 4.71
C ALA A 52 -4.22 2.24 4.87
N SER A 53 -3.92 1.10 4.25
CA SER A 53 -4.74 -0.12 4.39
C SER A 53 -4.68 -0.79 5.78
N PHE A 54 -3.93 -0.23 6.73
CA PHE A 54 -4.06 -0.58 8.15
C PHE A 54 -5.08 0.29 8.90
N PHE A 55 -5.61 1.33 8.26
CA PHE A 55 -6.47 2.33 8.90
C PHE A 55 -7.87 2.35 8.29
N ASN A 56 -8.68 1.42 8.77
CA ASN A 56 -10.08 1.27 8.38
C ASN A 56 -11.02 2.29 9.09
N GLY A 57 -10.51 3.45 9.51
CA GLY A 57 -11.24 4.42 10.33
C GLY A 57 -11.29 4.08 11.83
N GLU A 58 -10.64 3.00 12.26
CA GLU A 58 -10.45 2.67 13.68
C GLU A 58 -9.05 3.15 14.13
N LYS A 59 -9.02 3.98 15.17
CA LYS A 59 -7.82 4.50 15.85
C LYS A 59 -6.69 3.47 15.98
N TYR A 60 -5.42 3.88 15.76
CA TYR A 60 -4.27 2.97 15.85
C TYR A 60 -4.12 2.65 17.33
N THR A 61 -4.09 1.37 17.69
CA THR A 61 -3.81 0.94 19.06
C THR A 61 -2.33 0.65 19.25
N GLU A 62 -1.80 0.86 20.45
CA GLU A 62 -0.38 0.56 20.75
C GLU A 62 0.02 -0.87 20.38
N ALA A 63 -0.86 -1.84 20.59
CA ALA A 63 -0.61 -3.25 20.29
C ALA A 63 -0.46 -3.48 18.77
N ALA A 64 -1.31 -2.83 17.97
CA ALA A 64 -1.20 -2.89 16.52
C ALA A 64 0.11 -2.25 16.06
N LEU A 65 0.45 -1.07 16.59
CA LEU A 65 1.65 -0.33 16.20
C LEU A 65 2.95 -1.03 16.60
N LYS A 66 3.02 -1.63 17.80
CA LYS A 66 4.16 -2.45 18.25
C LYS A 66 4.34 -3.73 17.43
N GLY A 67 3.28 -4.23 16.79
CA GLY A 67 3.35 -5.37 15.88
C GLY A 67 3.86 -5.01 14.47
N LEU A 68 3.93 -3.73 14.13
CA LEU A 68 4.37 -3.26 12.81
C LEU A 68 5.89 -3.11 12.72
N LYS A 69 6.41 -3.25 11.51
CA LYS A 69 7.82 -2.99 11.23
C LYS A 69 8.10 -1.48 11.31
N LYS A 70 9.34 -1.12 11.66
CA LYS A 70 9.84 0.27 11.65
C LYS A 70 9.39 1.05 10.40
N SER A 71 9.58 0.47 9.21
CA SER A 71 9.19 1.11 7.96
C SER A 71 7.69 1.44 7.93
N GLN A 72 6.83 0.51 8.34
CA GLN A 72 5.38 0.75 8.37
C GLN A 72 4.98 1.81 9.39
N GLN A 73 5.61 1.85 10.57
CA GLN A 73 5.38 2.91 11.54
C GLN A 73 5.77 4.28 10.98
N GLU A 74 6.91 4.38 10.28
CA GLU A 74 7.35 5.62 9.62
C GLU A 74 6.40 6.02 8.48
N GLU A 75 5.84 5.05 7.76
CA GLU A 75 4.80 5.27 6.75
C GLU A 75 3.45 5.70 7.32
N ILE A 76 3.12 5.29 8.54
CA ILE A 76 1.92 5.78 9.24
C ILE A 76 2.15 7.22 9.73
N ILE A 77 3.32 7.51 10.32
CA ILE A 77 3.67 8.85 10.80
C ILE A 77 3.61 9.86 9.65
N ARG A 78 4.20 9.55 8.48
CA ARG A 78 4.11 10.44 7.30
C ARG A 78 2.68 10.63 6.79
N SER A 79 1.81 9.63 6.97
CA SER A 79 0.43 9.68 6.49
C SER A 79 -0.45 10.51 7.43
N LEU A 80 -0.19 10.45 8.74
CA LEU A 80 -0.90 11.25 9.75
C LEU A 80 -0.34 12.68 9.86
N THR A 81 0.96 12.86 9.63
CA THR A 81 1.58 14.19 9.69
C THR A 81 1.21 14.98 8.43
N LYS A 82 0.38 16.02 8.60
CA LYS A 82 0.12 16.99 7.52
C LYS A 82 1.31 17.95 7.37
N GLY A 83 2.28 17.56 6.54
CA GLY A 83 3.45 18.39 6.18
C GLY A 83 4.78 17.63 6.27
N ASP A 84 5.87 18.26 5.85
CA ASP A 84 7.23 17.69 5.78
C ASP A 84 7.88 17.46 7.16
N PHE A 85 7.10 17.53 8.25
CA PHE A 85 7.61 17.56 9.61
C PHE A 85 7.51 16.20 10.31
N ILE A 86 8.28 15.22 9.82
CA ILE A 86 8.41 13.95 10.51
C ILE A 86 9.29 14.17 11.75
N ARG A 87 8.67 14.17 12.93
CA ARG A 87 9.40 14.16 14.21
C ARG A 87 10.35 12.97 14.24
N ASP A 88 11.63 13.26 14.45
CA ASP A 88 12.68 12.25 14.51
C ASP A 88 12.47 11.38 15.76
N THR A 89 12.03 10.14 15.55
CA THR A 89 11.72 9.19 16.61
C THR A 89 12.80 8.12 16.64
N LYS A 90 13.54 8.07 17.76
CA LYS A 90 14.71 7.21 17.90
C LYS A 90 14.31 5.78 18.24
N ASN A 91 13.18 5.61 18.93
CA ASN A 91 12.72 4.33 19.42
C ASN A 91 11.31 3.99 18.92
N GLU A 92 10.98 2.70 18.93
CA GLU A 92 9.63 2.20 18.58
C GLU A 92 8.56 2.84 19.47
N GLN A 93 8.79 2.95 20.78
CA GLN A 93 7.84 3.60 21.69
C GLN A 93 7.56 5.06 21.31
N GLU A 94 8.57 5.80 20.86
CA GLU A 94 8.39 7.20 20.44
C GLU A 94 7.57 7.28 19.14
N ARG A 95 7.77 6.33 18.21
CA ARG A 95 6.95 6.21 16.99
C ARG A 95 5.51 5.91 17.31
N VAL A 96 5.28 4.91 18.16
CA VAL A 96 3.94 4.48 18.58
C VAL A 96 3.20 5.63 19.26
N ALA A 97 3.85 6.29 20.23
CA ALA A 97 3.26 7.42 20.95
C ALA A 97 2.96 8.61 20.03
N LEU A 98 3.85 8.91 19.07
CA LEU A 98 3.62 9.97 18.10
C LEU A 98 2.42 9.68 17.20
N ILE A 99 2.24 8.43 16.76
CA ILE A 99 1.08 8.01 15.97
C ILE A 99 -0.22 8.11 16.78
N LEU A 100 -0.17 7.82 18.10
CA LEU A 100 -1.30 8.04 19.02
C LEU A 100 -1.64 9.52 19.21
N GLU A 101 -0.63 10.39 19.30
CA GLU A 101 -0.84 11.83 19.44
C GLU A 101 -1.43 12.43 18.16
N LEU A 102 -0.85 12.10 17.00
CA LEU A 102 -1.25 12.63 15.69
C LEU A 102 -2.67 12.21 15.27
N GLN A 103 -3.14 11.02 15.68
CA GLN A 103 -4.51 10.59 15.39
C GLN A 103 -5.56 11.22 16.32
N GLU A 104 -5.16 11.81 17.45
CA GLU A 104 -6.07 12.51 18.37
C GLU A 104 -6.22 14.01 18.03
N GLU A 105 -5.30 14.58 17.24
CA GLU A 105 -5.36 15.95 16.73
C GLU A 105 -6.29 16.14 15.51
N GLU A 106 -6.95 15.07 15.03
CA GLU A 106 -7.96 15.10 13.95
C GLU A 106 -9.39 15.31 14.48
#